data_AF-A0A928LTB4-F1
#
_entry.id   AF-A0A928LTB4-F1
#
_cell.length_a   1.000
_cell.length_b   1.000
_cell.length_c   1.000
_cell.angle_alpha   90.00
_cell.angle_beta   90.00
_cell.angle_gamma   90.00
#
_symmetry.space_group_name_H-M   'P 1'
#
loop_
_entity.id
_entity.type
_entity.pdbx_description
1 polymer ?
#
loop_
_entity_poly.entity_id
_entity_poly.type
_entity_poly.pdbx_seq_one_letter_code
_entity_poly.pdbx_strand_id
1 'polypeptide(L)'
;MKRRTTLIALVSSLAVLLTVLLTGCGSSGSDTAAGYLTLSVNPAIRIAYNADGLVTGLEGRNDDGTAIAGAYTDYIGKDCSTVLRELVTDIYKAGYFVEDAETGKRQIVLQVEPGSALPDDDFLELLSRDVTSLVADLALTSDVVDIGGDDYDKRYETNGAPSPYITMEKAREIALTHAGVSAADAVWDEREFDFENGKPVFELEFAVNGTEYEYDIDAATGKILRTWTERGDDRPASSAAAPSAPSADYIGLEKARAIALERAGVAAANAVWEESDFDLDDGVPVYELEFRANGYEYSCDVHALTGKVLDYDAERDD
;
A
#
# COMPACT_ATOMS: atom_id res chain seq x y z
N MET A 1 -7.17 54.23 -17.48
CA MET A 1 -6.65 53.11 -18.31
C MET A 1 -5.52 52.42 -17.55
N LYS A 2 -5.77 51.23 -17.01
CA LYS A 2 -4.75 50.23 -16.61
C LYS A 2 -5.49 48.90 -16.49
N ARG A 3 -5.47 48.11 -17.57
CA ARG A 3 -5.87 46.70 -17.59
C ARG A 3 -4.63 45.89 -17.23
N ARG A 4 -4.71 44.92 -16.32
CA ARG A 4 -3.89 43.69 -16.26
C ARG A 4 -4.66 42.63 -15.47
N THR A 5 -5.44 41.77 -16.15
CA THR A 5 -5.11 40.41 -16.65
C THR A 5 -4.99 39.37 -15.54
N THR A 6 -6.10 38.65 -15.37
CA THR A 6 -6.23 37.33 -14.74
C THR A 6 -5.40 36.29 -15.51
N LEU A 7 -4.55 35.55 -14.80
CA LEU A 7 -3.85 34.37 -15.30
C LEU A 7 -4.71 33.15 -14.98
N ILE A 8 -5.25 32.52 -16.03
CA ILE A 8 -5.82 31.19 -15.97
C ILE A 8 -4.66 30.22 -16.24
N ALA A 9 -4.28 29.44 -15.25
CA ALA A 9 -3.32 28.35 -15.42
C ALA A 9 -4.07 27.14 -16.02
N LEU A 10 -3.86 26.89 -17.31
CA LEU A 10 -4.22 25.64 -17.97
C LEU A 10 -3.13 24.62 -17.65
N VAL A 11 -3.43 23.64 -16.79
CA VAL A 11 -2.59 22.45 -16.64
C VAL A 11 -3.00 21.49 -17.76
N SER A 12 -2.18 21.46 -18.80
CA SER A 12 -2.31 20.56 -19.94
C SER A 12 -1.71 19.21 -19.56
N SER A 13 -2.54 18.29 -19.08
CA SER A 13 -2.16 16.88 -18.88
C SER A 13 -2.06 16.17 -20.23
N LEU A 14 -0.84 16.10 -20.76
CA LEU A 14 -0.49 15.30 -21.92
C LEU A 14 -0.28 13.85 -21.46
N ALA A 15 -1.33 13.03 -21.55
CA ALA A 15 -1.21 11.58 -21.43
C ALA A 15 -0.48 11.05 -22.68
N VAL A 16 0.80 10.72 -22.54
CA VAL A 16 1.54 9.98 -23.57
C VAL A 16 1.15 8.52 -23.43
N LEU A 17 0.16 8.07 -24.22
CA LEU A 17 -0.04 6.64 -24.46
C LEU A 17 1.15 6.14 -25.29
N LEU A 18 2.11 5.50 -24.65
CA LEU A 18 3.13 4.71 -25.33
C LEU A 18 2.59 3.29 -25.52
N THR A 19 1.90 3.06 -26.64
CA THR A 19 1.50 1.71 -27.06
C THR A 19 2.73 0.97 -27.58
N VAL A 20 3.27 0.06 -26.77
CA VAL A 20 4.24 -0.94 -27.24
C VAL A 20 3.48 -1.99 -28.05
N LEU A 21 3.48 -1.84 -29.38
CA LEU A 21 3.02 -2.87 -30.32
C LEU A 21 4.09 -3.95 -30.42
N LEU A 22 3.98 -5.00 -29.60
CA LEU A 22 4.67 -6.27 -29.84
C LEU A 22 3.84 -7.08 -30.85
N THR A 23 4.24 -7.02 -32.12
CA THR A 23 3.73 -7.91 -33.17
C THR A 23 4.16 -9.34 -32.90
N GLY A 24 3.29 -10.14 -32.28
CA GLY A 24 3.34 -11.59 -32.25
C GLY A 24 2.15 -12.17 -33.01
N CYS A 25 2.38 -12.80 -34.17
CA CYS A 25 1.34 -13.55 -34.86
C CYS A 25 1.08 -14.88 -34.12
N GLY A 26 -0.11 -15.05 -33.54
CA GLY A 26 -0.58 -16.35 -33.05
C GLY A 26 -1.92 -16.32 -32.31
N SER A 27 -2.99 -16.73 -32.99
CA SER A 27 -4.33 -17.12 -32.50
C SER A 27 -5.16 -16.14 -31.66
N SER A 28 -5.99 -15.36 -32.37
CA SER A 28 -7.37 -14.95 -32.06
C SER A 28 -7.97 -15.28 -30.68
N GLY A 29 -7.56 -14.52 -29.67
CA GLY A 29 -8.44 -13.89 -28.68
C GLY A 29 -8.32 -12.37 -28.88
N SER A 30 -9.29 -11.55 -28.49
CA SER A 30 -9.10 -10.10 -28.64
C SER A 30 -7.94 -9.63 -27.75
N ASP A 31 -6.83 -9.20 -28.37
CA ASP A 31 -5.66 -8.60 -27.68
C ASP A 31 -6.02 -7.30 -26.90
N THR A 32 -7.26 -6.83 -27.02
CA THR A 32 -7.77 -5.67 -26.28
C THR A 32 -8.18 -6.10 -24.88
N ALA A 33 -7.61 -5.43 -23.86
CA ALA A 33 -8.06 -5.58 -22.48
C ALA A 33 -9.54 -5.19 -22.34
N ALA A 34 -10.33 -6.08 -21.73
CA ALA A 34 -11.70 -5.82 -21.32
C ALA A 34 -11.75 -5.14 -19.93
N GLY A 35 -10.72 -5.33 -19.12
CA GLY A 35 -10.61 -4.72 -17.80
C GLY A 35 -9.21 -4.81 -17.23
N TYR A 36 -9.07 -4.22 -16.03
CA TYR A 36 -7.82 -4.16 -15.29
C TYR A 36 -8.07 -4.49 -13.82
N LEU A 37 -7.22 -5.35 -13.28
CA LEU A 37 -7.17 -5.70 -11.87
C LEU A 37 -5.84 -5.19 -11.30
N THR A 38 -5.87 -4.44 -10.22
CA THR A 38 -4.67 -4.01 -9.50
C THR A 38 -4.51 -4.84 -8.24
N LEU A 39 -3.38 -5.54 -8.15
CA LEU A 39 -2.88 -6.18 -6.94
C LEU A 39 -2.00 -5.18 -6.18
N SER A 40 -2.39 -4.82 -4.97
CA SER A 40 -1.64 -3.91 -4.10
C SER A 40 -1.30 -4.59 -2.78
N VAL A 41 -0.01 -4.78 -2.54
CA VAL A 41 0.56 -5.23 -1.26
C VAL A 41 1.60 -4.21 -0.75
N ASN A 42 2.24 -3.49 -1.68
CA ASN A 42 3.57 -2.84 -1.59
C ASN A 42 4.69 -3.83 -1.94
N PRO A 43 4.76 -4.31 -3.19
CA PRO A 43 4.50 -3.61 -4.48
C PRO A 43 3.04 -3.52 -4.94
N ALA A 44 2.80 -2.68 -5.96
CA ALA A 44 1.53 -2.59 -6.67
C ALA A 44 1.69 -2.93 -8.17
N ILE A 45 0.85 -3.84 -8.68
CA ILE A 45 0.92 -4.37 -10.05
C ILE A 45 -0.48 -4.39 -10.66
N ARG A 46 -0.62 -3.83 -11.85
CA ARG A 46 -1.84 -3.84 -12.65
C ARG A 46 -1.79 -4.96 -13.68
N ILE A 47 -2.86 -5.74 -13.74
CA ILE A 47 -3.08 -6.90 -14.59
C ILE A 47 -4.17 -6.55 -15.59
N ALA A 48 -3.83 -6.45 -16.86
CA ALA A 48 -4.80 -6.30 -17.93
C ALA A 48 -5.32 -7.68 -18.33
N TYR A 49 -6.64 -7.82 -18.49
CA TYR A 49 -7.28 -9.08 -18.88
C TYR A 49 -8.33 -8.87 -19.97
N ASN A 50 -8.58 -9.88 -20.80
CA ASN A 50 -9.59 -9.85 -21.86
C ASN A 50 -10.97 -10.32 -21.34
N ALA A 51 -11.98 -10.38 -22.22
CA ALA A 51 -13.35 -10.75 -21.83
C ALA A 51 -13.49 -12.19 -21.30
N ASP A 52 -12.52 -13.06 -21.58
CA ASP A 52 -12.46 -14.44 -21.09
C ASP A 52 -11.65 -14.57 -19.79
N GLY A 53 -11.17 -13.44 -19.23
CA GLY A 53 -10.34 -13.43 -18.02
C GLY A 53 -8.88 -13.83 -18.24
N LEU A 54 -8.43 -13.91 -19.50
CA LEU A 54 -7.04 -14.21 -19.83
C LEU A 54 -6.18 -12.94 -19.81
N VAL A 55 -4.99 -13.02 -19.22
CA VAL A 55 -4.08 -11.88 -19.06
C VAL A 55 -3.51 -11.44 -20.41
N THR A 56 -3.56 -10.14 -20.66
CA THR A 56 -3.03 -9.49 -21.87
C THR A 56 -1.90 -8.50 -21.58
N GLY A 57 -1.63 -8.18 -20.31
CA GLY A 57 -0.62 -7.20 -19.92
C GLY A 57 -0.36 -7.18 -18.42
N LEU A 58 0.87 -6.82 -18.04
CA LEU A 58 1.26 -6.50 -16.67
C LEU A 58 1.98 -5.14 -16.65
N GLU A 59 1.65 -4.32 -15.67
CA GLU A 59 2.23 -2.98 -15.49
C GLU A 59 2.50 -2.74 -14.00
N GLY A 60 3.76 -2.51 -13.63
CA GLY A 60 4.09 -2.06 -12.29
C GLY A 60 3.56 -0.65 -12.01
N ARG A 61 2.93 -0.46 -10.85
CA ARG A 61 2.34 0.82 -10.42
C ARG A 61 3.24 1.60 -9.47
N ASN A 62 4.33 0.98 -9.04
CA ASN A 62 5.47 1.57 -8.34
C ASN A 62 6.76 0.83 -8.75
N ASP A 63 7.92 1.33 -8.34
CA ASP A 63 9.22 0.77 -8.74
C ASP A 63 9.36 -0.73 -8.42
N ASP A 64 8.95 -1.15 -7.23
CA ASP A 64 8.97 -2.55 -6.82
C ASP A 64 8.01 -3.42 -7.67
N GLY A 65 6.83 -2.89 -7.99
CA GLY A 65 5.87 -3.53 -8.88
C GLY A 65 6.41 -3.64 -10.30
N THR A 66 7.15 -2.65 -10.78
CA THR A 66 7.81 -2.68 -12.08
C THR A 66 8.88 -3.76 -12.11
N ALA A 67 9.66 -3.91 -11.02
CA ALA A 67 10.67 -4.95 -10.92
C ALA A 67 10.06 -6.36 -10.94
N ILE A 68 9.03 -6.61 -10.14
CA ILE A 68 8.35 -7.92 -10.09
C ILE A 68 7.65 -8.23 -11.42
N ALA A 69 6.85 -7.31 -11.95
CA ALA A 69 6.13 -7.51 -13.21
C ALA A 69 7.09 -7.70 -14.40
N GLY A 70 8.22 -6.99 -14.42
CA GLY A 70 9.23 -7.11 -15.48
C GLY A 70 9.99 -8.44 -15.46
N ALA A 71 10.10 -9.10 -14.30
CA ALA A 71 10.76 -10.40 -14.17
C ALA A 71 9.87 -11.58 -14.59
N TYR A 72 8.54 -11.39 -14.56
CA TYR A 72 7.56 -12.42 -14.89
C TYR A 72 7.10 -12.26 -16.35
N THR A 73 7.61 -13.08 -17.27
CA THR A 73 7.46 -12.84 -18.73
C THR A 73 6.49 -13.78 -19.46
N ASP A 74 6.13 -14.92 -18.86
CA ASP A 74 5.26 -15.94 -19.49
C ASP A 74 3.84 -15.83 -18.96
N TYR A 75 3.18 -14.69 -19.20
CA TYR A 75 1.85 -14.40 -18.62
C TYR A 75 0.74 -14.24 -19.65
N ILE A 76 1.07 -13.91 -20.89
CA ILE A 76 0.08 -13.64 -21.93
C ILE A 76 -0.76 -14.89 -22.20
N GLY A 77 -2.07 -14.75 -22.13
CA GLY A 77 -3.04 -15.83 -22.38
C GLY A 77 -3.25 -16.79 -21.20
N LYS A 78 -2.56 -16.61 -20.07
CA LYS A 78 -2.85 -17.35 -18.83
C LYS A 78 -4.10 -16.80 -18.15
N ASP A 79 -4.81 -17.65 -17.42
CA ASP A 79 -5.90 -17.22 -16.55
C ASP A 79 -5.42 -16.19 -15.52
N CYS A 80 -6.22 -15.13 -15.31
CA CYS A 80 -5.90 -14.09 -14.33
C CYS A 80 -5.65 -14.67 -12.93
N SER A 81 -6.40 -15.69 -12.51
CA SER A 81 -6.21 -16.37 -11.22
C SER A 81 -4.83 -17.03 -11.09
N THR A 82 -4.35 -17.66 -12.17
CA THR A 82 -3.02 -18.29 -12.20
C THR A 82 -1.93 -17.23 -12.07
N VAL A 83 -2.02 -16.16 -12.87
CA VAL A 83 -1.05 -15.06 -12.84
C VAL A 83 -1.06 -14.35 -11.49
N LEU A 84 -2.24 -14.10 -10.91
CA LEU A 84 -2.38 -13.45 -9.61
C LEU A 84 -1.72 -14.26 -8.49
N ARG A 85 -1.94 -15.58 -8.45
CA ARG A 85 -1.30 -16.49 -7.47
C ARG A 85 0.23 -16.52 -7.62
N GLU A 86 0.72 -16.57 -8.85
CA GLU A 86 2.16 -16.56 -9.15
C GLU A 86 2.79 -15.21 -8.71
N LEU A 87 2.14 -14.09 -9.01
CA LEU A 87 2.59 -12.76 -8.57
C LEU A 87 2.62 -12.62 -7.04
N VAL A 88 1.56 -13.03 -6.33
CA VAL A 88 1.56 -13.03 -4.85
C VAL A 88 2.69 -13.88 -4.30
N THR A 89 2.96 -15.04 -4.91
CA THR A 89 4.07 -15.91 -4.53
C THR A 89 5.43 -15.26 -4.77
N ASP A 90 5.61 -14.54 -5.87
CA ASP A 90 6.86 -13.87 -6.18
C ASP A 90 7.10 -12.65 -5.29
N ILE A 91 6.03 -11.90 -4.97
CA ILE A 91 6.05 -10.84 -3.95
C ILE A 91 6.47 -11.39 -2.59
N TYR A 92 5.94 -12.56 -2.19
CA TYR A 92 6.35 -13.27 -0.97
C TYR A 92 7.82 -13.65 -0.96
N LYS A 93 8.31 -14.30 -2.03
CA LYS A 93 9.73 -14.67 -2.13
C LYS A 93 10.66 -13.47 -2.15
N ALA A 94 10.20 -12.32 -2.64
CA ALA A 94 10.95 -11.08 -2.64
C ALA A 94 10.93 -10.34 -1.28
N GLY A 95 10.17 -10.83 -0.29
CA GLY A 95 10.19 -10.32 1.09
C GLY A 95 9.25 -9.15 1.37
N TYR A 96 8.28 -8.88 0.50
CA TYR A 96 7.39 -7.71 0.65
C TYR A 96 6.22 -7.90 1.63
N PHE A 97 6.05 -9.09 2.20
CA PHE A 97 5.01 -9.39 3.18
C PHE A 97 5.44 -9.16 4.64
N VAL A 98 6.60 -8.56 4.87
CA VAL A 98 7.07 -8.21 6.22
C VAL A 98 6.10 -7.19 6.83
N GLU A 99 5.59 -7.48 8.02
CA GLU A 99 4.67 -6.62 8.77
C GLU A 99 5.27 -5.21 8.93
N ASP A 100 4.44 -4.20 8.76
CA ASP A 100 4.82 -2.80 8.90
C ASP A 100 4.74 -2.40 10.37
N ALA A 101 5.73 -1.68 10.90
CA ALA A 101 5.68 -1.21 12.28
C ALA A 101 4.60 -0.12 12.48
N GLU A 102 4.31 0.68 11.44
CA GLU A 102 3.32 1.76 11.49
C GLU A 102 1.93 1.25 11.06
N THR A 103 1.86 0.48 9.97
CA THR A 103 0.57 -0.01 9.45
C THR A 103 0.16 -1.39 9.93
N GLY A 104 1.01 -2.13 10.63
CA GLY A 104 0.72 -3.47 11.11
C GLY A 104 0.73 -4.54 10.00
N LYS A 105 -0.25 -5.45 10.02
CA LYS A 105 -0.32 -6.57 9.07
C LYS A 105 -0.41 -6.05 7.63
N ARG A 106 0.37 -6.63 6.72
CA ARG A 106 0.29 -6.27 5.29
C ARG A 106 -1.07 -6.65 4.73
N GLN A 107 -1.85 -5.69 4.28
CA GLN A 107 -3.10 -5.92 3.56
C GLN A 107 -2.82 -6.24 2.09
N ILE A 108 -3.56 -7.20 1.52
CA ILE A 108 -3.59 -7.45 0.08
C ILE A 108 -4.89 -6.85 -0.46
N VAL A 109 -4.78 -5.84 -1.32
CA VAL A 109 -5.94 -5.26 -2.00
C VAL A 109 -6.00 -5.76 -3.45
N LEU A 110 -7.15 -6.31 -3.83
CA LEU A 110 -7.50 -6.73 -5.19
C LEU A 110 -8.55 -5.78 -5.76
N GLN A 111 -8.12 -4.79 -6.52
CA GLN A 111 -8.99 -3.73 -7.01
C GLN A 111 -9.30 -3.91 -8.49
N VAL A 112 -10.58 -4.09 -8.85
CA VAL A 112 -11.01 -3.96 -10.25
C VAL A 112 -11.09 -2.47 -10.58
N GLU A 113 -10.26 -2.00 -11.50
CA GLU A 113 -10.19 -0.56 -11.81
C GLU A 113 -11.51 -0.04 -12.42
N PRO A 114 -11.89 1.23 -12.15
CA PRO A 114 -13.12 1.82 -12.66
C PRO A 114 -13.26 1.68 -14.19
N GLY A 115 -14.42 1.18 -14.63
CA GLY A 115 -14.74 1.00 -16.05
C GLY A 115 -14.28 -0.32 -16.65
N SER A 116 -13.64 -1.19 -15.86
CA SER A 116 -13.32 -2.55 -16.28
C SER A 116 -14.59 -3.40 -16.41
N ALA A 117 -14.67 -4.20 -17.48
CA ALA A 117 -15.67 -5.26 -17.58
C ALA A 117 -15.19 -6.50 -16.82
N LEU A 118 -16.08 -7.19 -16.11
CA LEU A 118 -15.80 -8.49 -15.52
C LEU A 118 -16.04 -9.60 -16.56
N PRO A 119 -15.21 -10.66 -16.60
CA PRO A 119 -15.48 -11.84 -17.43
C PRO A 119 -16.81 -12.52 -17.09
N ASP A 120 -17.10 -12.66 -15.81
CA ASP A 120 -18.36 -13.13 -15.24
C ASP A 120 -18.60 -12.52 -13.85
N ASP A 121 -19.78 -12.76 -13.28
CA ASP A 121 -20.19 -12.18 -11.99
C ASP A 121 -19.38 -12.73 -10.80
N ASP A 122 -18.78 -13.92 -10.94
CA ASP A 122 -18.04 -14.61 -9.87
C ASP A 122 -16.53 -14.29 -9.93
N PHE A 123 -16.06 -13.60 -10.96
CA PHE A 123 -14.64 -13.43 -11.27
C PHE A 123 -13.83 -12.88 -10.09
N LEU A 124 -14.27 -11.77 -9.49
CA LEU A 124 -13.55 -11.15 -8.37
C LEU A 124 -13.61 -12.02 -7.10
N GLU A 125 -14.76 -12.62 -6.82
CA GLU A 125 -14.94 -13.53 -5.67
C GLU A 125 -14.01 -14.74 -5.76
N LEU A 126 -13.90 -15.34 -6.96
CA LEU A 126 -13.00 -16.46 -7.21
C LEU A 126 -11.53 -16.07 -7.01
N LEU A 127 -11.13 -14.89 -7.49
CA LEU A 127 -9.78 -14.37 -7.30
C LEU A 127 -9.48 -14.13 -5.81
N SER A 128 -10.37 -13.46 -5.08
CA SER A 128 -10.24 -13.23 -3.63
C SER A 128 -10.12 -14.53 -2.86
N ARG A 129 -10.96 -15.52 -3.18
CA ARG A 129 -10.92 -16.85 -2.54
C ARG A 129 -9.60 -17.56 -2.81
N ASP A 130 -9.13 -17.54 -4.05
CA ASP A 130 -7.91 -18.22 -4.45
C ASP A 130 -6.66 -17.58 -3.80
N VAL A 131 -6.63 -16.24 -3.70
CA VAL A 131 -5.56 -15.52 -3.00
C VAL A 131 -5.64 -15.76 -1.50
N THR A 132 -6.82 -15.73 -0.89
CA THR A 132 -7.01 -16.04 0.54
C THR A 132 -6.50 -17.44 0.87
N SER A 133 -6.80 -18.44 0.05
CA SER A 133 -6.26 -19.79 0.21
C SER A 133 -4.74 -19.82 0.10
N LEU A 134 -4.16 -19.08 -0.84
CA LEU A 134 -2.71 -19.00 -1.01
C LEU A 134 -2.02 -18.32 0.18
N VAL A 135 -2.58 -17.22 0.68
CA VAL A 135 -2.08 -16.51 1.87
C VAL A 135 -2.04 -17.44 3.08
N ALA A 136 -3.10 -18.23 3.28
CA ALA A 136 -3.14 -19.24 4.33
C ALA A 136 -2.08 -20.34 4.13
N ASP A 137 -1.90 -20.83 2.91
CA ASP A 137 -0.88 -21.84 2.57
C ASP A 137 0.56 -21.32 2.80
N LEU A 138 0.79 -20.02 2.59
CA LEU A 138 2.06 -19.34 2.86
C LEU A 138 2.24 -18.97 4.34
N ALA A 139 1.28 -19.30 5.20
CA ALA A 139 1.24 -18.94 6.62
C ALA A 139 1.39 -17.43 6.88
N LEU A 140 0.83 -16.61 5.98
CA LEU A 140 0.76 -15.16 6.11
C LEU A 140 -0.44 -14.77 6.98
N THR A 141 -0.29 -13.66 7.73
CA THR A 141 -1.33 -13.08 8.60
C THR A 141 -2.16 -12.00 7.90
N SER A 142 -1.89 -11.76 6.62
CA SER A 142 -2.47 -10.73 5.77
C SER A 142 -3.95 -10.94 5.48
N ASP A 143 -4.74 -9.87 5.60
CA ASP A 143 -6.13 -9.86 5.13
C ASP A 143 -6.20 -9.53 3.63
N VAL A 144 -7.14 -10.17 2.93
CA VAL A 144 -7.43 -9.90 1.52
C VAL A 144 -8.70 -9.05 1.45
N VAL A 145 -8.60 -7.90 0.79
CA VAL A 145 -9.72 -7.01 0.50
C VAL A 145 -9.88 -6.94 -1.00
N ASP A 146 -11.07 -7.24 -1.51
CA ASP A 146 -11.44 -6.90 -2.88
C ASP A 146 -12.21 -5.59 -2.98
N ILE A 147 -12.02 -4.88 -4.09
CA ILE A 147 -12.74 -3.66 -4.44
C ILE A 147 -13.37 -3.87 -5.83
N GLY A 148 -14.69 -4.02 -5.84
CA GLY A 148 -15.51 -4.30 -7.00
C GLY A 148 -16.10 -3.04 -7.64
N GLY A 149 -16.91 -3.24 -8.70
CA GLY A 149 -17.54 -2.13 -9.43
C GLY A 149 -18.59 -1.35 -8.64
N ASP A 150 -19.22 -1.99 -7.66
CA ASP A 150 -20.22 -1.41 -6.75
C ASP A 150 -19.61 -0.69 -5.55
N ASP A 151 -18.31 -0.87 -5.31
CA ASP A 151 -17.57 -0.20 -4.24
C ASP A 151 -17.18 1.25 -4.56
N TYR A 152 -17.48 1.75 -5.77
CA TYR A 152 -17.15 3.11 -6.19
C TYR A 152 -18.29 4.12 -5.94
N ASP A 153 -17.92 5.30 -5.44
CA ASP A 153 -18.88 6.35 -5.09
C ASP A 153 -19.38 7.09 -6.33
N LYS A 154 -20.62 6.78 -6.73
CA LYS A 154 -21.28 7.34 -7.91
C LYS A 154 -21.40 8.87 -7.89
N ARG A 155 -21.26 9.52 -6.73
CA ARG A 155 -21.29 11.00 -6.64
C ARG A 155 -20.15 11.67 -7.40
N TYR A 156 -19.05 10.94 -7.66
CA TYR A 156 -17.88 11.44 -8.36
C TYR A 156 -17.79 10.96 -9.83
N GLU A 157 -18.83 10.29 -10.34
CA GLU A 157 -18.97 10.04 -11.78
C GLU A 157 -19.12 11.38 -12.53
N THR A 158 -18.41 11.52 -13.65
CA THR A 158 -18.43 12.77 -14.44
C THR A 158 -18.52 12.48 -15.93
N ASN A 159 -19.52 13.05 -16.61
CA ASN A 159 -19.69 12.95 -18.06
C ASN A 159 -19.62 11.51 -18.63
N GLY A 160 -20.11 10.52 -17.87
CA GLY A 160 -20.07 9.11 -18.27
C GLY A 160 -18.73 8.41 -18.02
N ALA A 161 -17.75 9.10 -17.43
CA ALA A 161 -16.57 8.47 -16.83
C ALA A 161 -16.94 7.89 -15.46
N PRO A 162 -16.48 6.67 -15.14
CA PRO A 162 -16.72 6.05 -13.85
C PRO A 162 -16.04 6.84 -12.73
N SER A 163 -16.56 6.69 -11.50
CA SER A 163 -15.96 7.33 -10.34
C SER A 163 -14.56 6.77 -10.07
N PRO A 164 -13.58 7.62 -9.76
CA PRO A 164 -12.24 7.18 -9.38
C PRO A 164 -12.12 6.82 -7.89
N TYR A 165 -13.15 7.05 -7.07
CA TYR A 165 -13.06 6.94 -5.61
C TYR A 165 -13.97 5.86 -5.06
N ILE A 166 -13.47 5.06 -4.13
CA ILE A 166 -14.26 4.10 -3.37
C ILE A 166 -15.27 4.81 -2.48
N THR A 167 -16.29 4.09 -2.02
CA THR A 167 -17.27 4.61 -1.08
C THR A 167 -16.70 4.69 0.34
N MET A 168 -17.26 5.60 1.14
CA MET A 168 -17.04 5.63 2.60
C MET A 168 -17.42 4.30 3.26
N GLU A 169 -18.39 3.55 2.71
CA GLU A 169 -18.73 2.22 3.22
C GLU A 169 -17.59 1.23 3.01
N LYS A 170 -17.01 1.21 1.81
CA LYS A 170 -15.86 0.36 1.52
C LYS A 170 -14.62 0.75 2.33
N ALA A 171 -14.35 2.04 2.50
CA ALA A 171 -13.25 2.51 3.36
C ALA A 171 -13.40 2.02 4.81
N ARG A 172 -14.63 2.04 5.37
CA ARG A 172 -14.90 1.50 6.71
C ARG A 172 -14.71 -0.01 6.78
N GLU A 173 -15.16 -0.75 5.77
CA GLU A 173 -14.93 -2.20 5.68
C GLU A 173 -13.43 -2.53 5.70
N ILE A 174 -12.63 -1.78 4.95
CA ILE A 174 -11.16 -1.91 4.90
C ILE A 174 -10.56 -1.70 6.30
N ALA A 175 -10.91 -0.60 6.97
CA ALA A 175 -10.41 -0.29 8.31
C ALA A 175 -10.79 -1.36 9.36
N LEU A 176 -12.06 -1.78 9.36
CA LEU A 176 -12.57 -2.78 10.31
C LEU A 176 -11.95 -4.16 10.08
N THR A 177 -11.80 -4.56 8.82
CA THR A 177 -11.14 -5.82 8.45
C THR A 177 -9.71 -5.82 8.96
N HIS A 178 -8.97 -4.74 8.67
CA HIS A 178 -7.59 -4.60 9.12
C HIS A 178 -7.45 -4.62 10.66
N ALA A 179 -8.36 -3.92 11.37
CA ALA A 179 -8.39 -3.92 12.82
C ALA A 179 -8.82 -5.26 13.44
N GLY A 180 -9.38 -6.19 12.65
CA GLY A 180 -10.01 -7.41 13.16
C GLY A 180 -11.26 -7.11 14.01
N VAL A 181 -11.96 -6.02 13.72
CA VAL A 181 -13.11 -5.51 14.48
C VAL A 181 -14.40 -5.77 13.71
N SER A 182 -15.41 -6.26 14.43
CA SER A 182 -16.78 -6.35 13.90
C SER A 182 -17.42 -4.97 13.80
N ALA A 183 -18.07 -4.69 12.67
CA ALA A 183 -18.81 -3.44 12.46
C ALA A 183 -19.88 -3.16 13.53
N ALA A 184 -20.42 -4.19 14.17
CA ALA A 184 -21.42 -4.04 15.23
C ALA A 184 -20.84 -3.53 16.56
N ASP A 185 -19.53 -3.69 16.76
CA ASP A 185 -18.82 -3.32 17.99
C ASP A 185 -18.15 -1.95 17.89
N ALA A 186 -17.95 -1.44 16.66
CA ALA A 186 -17.31 -0.16 16.39
C ALA A 186 -18.23 1.03 16.67
N VAL A 187 -17.74 1.99 17.46
CA VAL A 187 -18.35 3.31 17.66
C VAL A 187 -17.54 4.33 16.88
N TRP A 188 -18.15 4.95 15.86
CA TRP A 188 -17.45 5.89 14.95
C TRP A 188 -17.46 7.31 15.50
N ASP A 189 -16.27 7.90 15.63
CA ASP A 189 -16.04 9.26 16.10
C ASP A 189 -15.82 10.21 14.91
N GLU A 190 -15.00 9.82 13.93
CA GLU A 190 -14.71 10.58 12.72
C GLU A 190 -14.88 9.75 11.43
N ARG A 191 -15.45 10.37 10.40
CA ARG A 191 -15.65 9.82 9.06
C ARG A 191 -15.64 10.93 8.02
N GLU A 192 -14.46 11.27 7.52
CA GLU A 192 -14.29 12.38 6.59
C GLU A 192 -13.66 11.92 5.27
N PHE A 193 -13.93 12.69 4.21
CA PHE A 193 -13.29 12.55 2.91
C PHE A 193 -12.69 13.90 2.56
N ASP A 194 -11.37 13.95 2.43
CA ASP A 194 -10.65 15.18 2.11
C ASP A 194 -9.53 14.91 1.07
N PHE A 195 -8.79 15.96 0.74
CA PHE A 195 -7.64 15.94 -0.14
C PHE A 195 -6.38 16.36 0.60
N GLU A 196 -5.65 15.39 1.14
CA GLU A 196 -4.34 15.63 1.73
C GLU A 196 -3.28 15.78 0.64
N ASN A 197 -2.67 16.96 0.55
CA ASN A 197 -1.68 17.28 -0.50
C ASN A 197 -2.17 16.98 -1.94
N GLY A 198 -3.48 17.07 -2.16
CA GLY A 198 -4.12 16.78 -3.45
C GLY A 198 -4.37 15.28 -3.72
N LYS A 199 -4.09 14.39 -2.77
CA LYS A 199 -4.49 12.97 -2.82
C LYS A 199 -5.84 12.80 -2.12
N PRO A 200 -6.79 12.06 -2.69
CA PRO A 200 -8.09 11.83 -2.05
C PRO A 200 -7.93 10.79 -0.92
N VAL A 201 -8.31 11.16 0.30
CA VAL A 201 -8.12 10.36 1.51
C VAL A 201 -9.43 10.26 2.30
N PHE A 202 -9.69 9.09 2.87
CA PHE A 202 -10.67 8.91 3.93
C PHE A 202 -9.97 8.89 5.28
N GLU A 203 -10.40 9.78 6.17
CA GLU A 203 -9.95 9.87 7.57
C GLU A 203 -11.04 9.26 8.45
N LEU A 204 -10.66 8.24 9.22
CA LEU A 204 -11.57 7.35 9.92
C LEU A 204 -11.11 7.16 11.36
N GLU A 205 -11.98 7.46 12.33
CA GLU A 205 -11.74 7.21 13.75
C GLU A 205 -12.90 6.40 14.35
N PHE A 206 -12.56 5.32 15.06
CA PHE A 206 -13.56 4.56 15.81
C PHE A 206 -12.96 3.93 17.08
N ALA A 207 -13.81 3.75 18.09
CA ALA A 207 -13.44 3.12 19.34
C ALA A 207 -14.12 1.75 19.54
N VAL A 208 -13.38 0.82 20.14
CA VAL A 208 -13.88 -0.49 20.61
C VAL A 208 -13.28 -0.81 21.97
N ASN A 209 -14.13 -1.06 22.98
CA ASN A 209 -13.68 -1.46 24.32
C ASN A 209 -12.60 -0.54 24.95
N GLY A 210 -12.66 0.77 24.68
CA GLY A 210 -11.69 1.75 25.19
C GLY A 210 -10.35 1.78 24.44
N THR A 211 -10.28 1.14 23.27
CA THR A 211 -9.17 1.30 22.31
C THR A 211 -9.68 2.14 21.15
N GLU A 212 -8.97 3.22 20.83
CA GLU A 212 -9.22 4.10 19.69
C GLU A 212 -8.37 3.64 18.51
N TYR A 213 -8.97 3.68 17.32
CA TYR A 213 -8.35 3.31 16.07
C TYR A 213 -8.52 4.45 15.07
N GLU A 214 -7.40 4.90 14.51
CA GLU A 214 -7.37 5.91 13.45
C GLU A 214 -6.84 5.28 12.16
N TYR A 215 -7.39 5.69 11.03
CA TYR A 215 -7.04 5.21 9.70
C TYR A 215 -7.10 6.32 8.65
N ASP A 216 -6.02 6.44 7.88
CA ASP A 216 -5.99 7.19 6.62
C ASP A 216 -5.98 6.19 5.48
N ILE A 217 -7.00 6.24 4.61
CA ILE A 217 -7.16 5.32 3.49
C ILE A 217 -7.17 6.10 2.18
N ASP A 218 -6.30 5.72 1.25
CA ASP A 218 -6.29 6.26 -0.10
C ASP A 218 -7.61 5.94 -0.79
N ALA A 219 -8.42 6.96 -1.06
CA ALA A 219 -9.77 6.77 -1.57
C ALA A 219 -9.79 6.28 -3.03
N ALA A 220 -8.69 6.38 -3.77
CA ALA A 220 -8.62 5.89 -5.14
C ALA A 220 -8.25 4.40 -5.21
N THR A 221 -7.52 3.90 -4.21
CA THR A 221 -6.91 2.56 -4.26
C THR A 221 -7.31 1.64 -3.11
N GLY A 222 -7.91 2.18 -2.05
CA GLY A 222 -8.21 1.45 -0.82
C GLY A 222 -6.99 1.08 0.01
N LYS A 223 -5.78 1.57 -0.35
CA LYS A 223 -4.57 1.33 0.41
C LYS A 223 -4.63 2.07 1.75
N ILE A 224 -4.35 1.36 2.85
CA ILE A 224 -4.10 1.99 4.16
C ILE A 224 -2.78 2.77 4.06
N LEU A 225 -2.88 4.09 4.21
CA LEU A 225 -1.75 5.02 4.20
C LEU A 225 -1.13 5.15 5.58
N ARG A 226 -1.99 5.19 6.61
CA ARG A 226 -1.61 5.30 8.02
C ARG A 226 -2.64 4.59 8.87
N THR A 227 -2.20 4.01 9.99
CA THR A 227 -3.09 3.67 11.08
C THR A 227 -2.41 3.96 12.40
N TRP A 228 -3.22 4.28 13.40
CA TRP A 228 -2.80 4.43 14.78
C TRP A 228 -3.77 3.66 15.66
N THR A 229 -3.27 3.03 16.71
CA THR A 229 -4.10 2.34 17.69
C THR A 229 -3.61 2.73 19.07
N GLU A 230 -4.47 3.42 19.81
CA GLU A 230 -4.16 3.84 21.17
C GLU A 230 -5.12 3.14 22.13
N ARG A 231 -4.56 2.41 23.09
CA ARG A 231 -5.32 2.04 24.29
C ARG A 231 -5.35 3.29 25.13
N GLY A 232 -6.50 3.94 25.26
CA GLY A 232 -6.62 5.15 26.08
C GLY A 232 -6.17 4.85 27.50
N ASP A 233 -4.94 5.26 27.85
CA ASP A 233 -4.40 5.09 29.19
C ASP A 233 -4.50 6.43 29.93
N ASP A 234 -5.56 6.44 30.73
CA ASP A 234 -5.79 7.28 31.90
C ASP A 234 -6.29 8.72 31.70
N ARG A 235 -7.35 9.03 32.45
CA ARG A 235 -7.28 10.26 33.24
C ARG A 235 -6.07 10.12 34.18
N PRO A 236 -4.98 10.92 34.14
CA PRO A 236 -4.58 11.94 33.15
C PRO A 236 -3.13 11.82 32.59
N ALA A 237 -3.00 12.11 31.29
CA ALA A 237 -2.03 12.98 30.60
C ALA A 237 -0.61 13.18 31.16
N SER A 238 0.38 12.69 30.41
CA SER A 238 1.48 13.52 29.84
C SER A 238 2.50 12.66 29.09
N SER A 239 2.49 12.66 27.75
CA SER A 239 3.52 13.36 26.97
C SER A 239 3.17 13.39 25.48
N ALA A 240 3.21 14.61 24.94
CA ALA A 240 3.43 15.02 23.56
C ALA A 240 3.27 14.00 22.42
N ALA A 241 2.34 14.33 21.52
CA ALA A 241 2.32 13.88 20.13
C ALA A 241 3.70 14.04 19.46
N ALA A 242 4.13 12.98 18.75
CA ALA A 242 5.22 13.03 17.79
C ALA A 242 4.65 13.15 16.35
N PRO A 243 5.36 13.84 15.43
CA PRO A 243 4.85 14.20 14.12
C PRO A 243 4.89 13.03 13.13
N SER A 244 3.93 13.04 12.21
CA SER A 244 3.69 12.08 11.13
C SER A 244 4.77 12.10 10.04
N ALA A 245 5.18 10.92 9.56
CA ALA A 245 5.97 10.77 8.34
C ALA A 245 5.09 10.85 7.06
N PRO A 246 5.48 11.61 6.01
CA PRO A 246 4.76 11.65 4.73
C PRO A 246 5.22 10.55 3.75
N SER A 247 4.31 10.14 2.87
CA SER A 247 4.41 9.02 1.90
C SER A 247 5.58 9.03 0.89
N ALA A 248 5.94 7.80 0.45
CA ALA A 248 6.21 7.33 -0.93
C ALA A 248 7.63 7.24 -1.54
N ASP A 249 8.68 7.92 -1.05
CA ASP A 249 10.03 7.84 -1.65
C ASP A 249 11.15 7.39 -0.69
N TYR A 250 10.80 6.96 0.52
CA TYR A 250 11.79 6.54 1.52
C TYR A 250 12.22 5.08 1.33
N ILE A 251 13.45 4.78 1.72
CA ILE A 251 14.08 3.46 1.65
C ILE A 251 13.33 2.39 2.47
N GLY A 252 12.46 2.82 3.38
CA GLY A 252 11.75 1.97 4.32
C GLY A 252 12.61 1.56 5.52
N LEU A 253 11.95 1.41 6.67
CA LEU A 253 12.58 1.07 7.95
C LEU A 253 13.43 -0.21 7.87
N GLU A 254 12.98 -1.25 7.16
CA GLU A 254 13.71 -2.52 7.04
C GLU A 254 15.04 -2.37 6.29
N LYS A 255 15.09 -1.50 5.27
CA LYS A 255 16.35 -1.19 4.60
C LYS A 255 17.26 -0.39 5.51
N ALA A 256 16.70 0.53 6.30
CA ALA A 256 17.45 1.25 7.34
C ALA A 256 18.02 0.30 8.41
N ARG A 257 17.22 -0.67 8.88
CA ARG A 257 17.65 -1.74 9.80
C ARG A 257 18.74 -2.61 9.19
N ALA A 258 18.59 -3.03 7.94
CA ALA A 258 19.63 -3.80 7.24
C ALA A 258 20.94 -3.01 7.14
N ILE A 259 20.85 -1.70 6.84
CA ILE A 259 22.00 -0.79 6.82
C ILE A 259 22.63 -0.68 8.22
N ALA A 260 21.85 -0.53 9.28
CA ALA A 260 22.34 -0.44 10.66
C ALA A 260 22.99 -1.75 11.14
N LEU A 261 22.39 -2.90 10.82
CA LEU A 261 22.94 -4.23 11.11
C LEU A 261 24.23 -4.52 10.34
N GLU A 262 24.26 -4.18 9.04
CA GLU A 262 25.47 -4.26 8.23
C GLU A 262 26.57 -3.35 8.80
N ARG A 263 26.19 -2.12 9.19
CA ARG A 263 27.09 -1.13 9.79
C ARG A 263 27.67 -1.59 11.12
N ALA A 264 26.88 -2.29 11.93
CA ALA A 264 27.27 -2.87 13.22
C ALA A 264 27.95 -4.24 13.11
N GLY A 265 27.89 -4.90 11.94
CA GLY A 265 28.39 -6.27 11.77
C GLY A 265 27.58 -7.31 12.56
N VAL A 266 26.29 -7.03 12.80
CA VAL A 266 25.38 -7.87 13.59
C VAL A 266 24.45 -8.62 12.65
N ALA A 267 24.34 -9.94 12.81
CA ALA A 267 23.32 -10.71 12.11
C ALA A 267 21.93 -10.36 12.67
N ALA A 268 20.93 -10.18 11.81
CA ALA A 268 19.56 -9.81 12.23
C ALA A 268 18.99 -10.71 13.33
N ALA A 269 19.29 -12.02 13.29
CA ALA A 269 18.84 -12.99 14.29
C ALA A 269 19.40 -12.76 15.72
N ASN A 270 20.43 -11.90 15.86
CA ASN A 270 21.08 -11.58 17.13
C ASN A 270 20.74 -10.17 17.63
N ALA A 271 19.94 -9.40 16.88
CA ALA A 271 19.55 -8.04 17.23
C ALA A 271 18.20 -8.02 17.93
N VAL A 272 18.13 -7.23 19.01
CA VAL A 272 16.90 -6.90 19.72
C VAL A 272 16.70 -5.40 19.59
N TRP A 273 15.74 -4.97 18.77
CA TRP A 273 15.45 -3.55 18.54
C TRP A 273 14.77 -2.92 19.76
N GLU A 274 15.27 -1.76 20.17
CA GLU A 274 14.75 -0.95 21.27
C GLU A 274 14.01 0.29 20.74
N GLU A 275 14.53 0.91 19.67
CA GLU A 275 13.91 2.04 18.99
C GLU A 275 13.99 1.86 17.47
N SER A 276 12.96 2.33 16.76
CA SER A 276 12.89 2.24 15.30
C SER A 276 11.94 3.30 14.77
N ASP A 277 12.33 4.55 14.97
CA ASP A 277 11.47 5.70 14.71
C ASP A 277 11.88 6.43 13.44
N PHE A 278 10.94 7.19 12.88
CA PHE A 278 11.19 8.11 11.80
C PHE A 278 11.03 9.53 12.34
N ASP A 279 12.03 10.38 12.13
CA ASP A 279 11.95 11.79 12.47
C ASP A 279 12.41 12.69 11.31
N LEU A 280 12.05 13.96 11.41
CA LEU A 280 12.44 15.05 10.54
C LEU A 280 13.42 15.98 11.27
N ASP A 281 14.64 15.50 11.54
CA ASP A 281 15.70 16.32 12.15
C ASP A 281 16.09 17.49 11.23
N ASP A 282 15.81 18.73 11.67
CA ASP A 282 15.96 19.96 10.90
C ASP A 282 15.38 19.91 9.46
N GLY A 283 14.33 19.09 9.25
CA GLY A 283 13.68 18.87 7.96
C GLY A 283 14.39 17.85 7.05
N VAL A 284 15.37 17.12 7.56
CA VAL A 284 15.97 15.95 6.92
C VAL A 284 15.22 14.71 7.39
N PRO A 285 14.69 13.85 6.51
CA PRO A 285 14.00 12.64 6.93
C PRO A 285 15.02 11.56 7.33
N VAL A 286 14.91 11.07 8.56
CA VAL A 286 15.87 10.15 9.21
C VAL A 286 15.12 8.99 9.85
N TYR A 287 15.70 7.80 9.81
CA TYR A 287 15.33 6.67 10.66
C TYR A 287 16.30 6.61 11.84
N GLU A 288 15.80 6.76 13.05
CA GLU A 288 16.55 6.65 14.31
C GLU A 288 16.38 5.22 14.83
N LEU A 289 17.49 4.50 14.94
CA LEU A 289 17.47 3.05 15.18
C LEU A 289 18.33 2.69 16.38
N GLU A 290 17.71 2.11 17.40
CA GLU A 290 18.43 1.57 18.55
C GLU A 290 18.21 0.07 18.69
N PHE A 291 19.29 -0.69 18.92
CA PHE A 291 19.19 -2.13 19.16
C PHE A 291 20.34 -2.66 20.01
N ARG A 292 20.08 -3.77 20.71
CA ARG A 292 21.09 -4.51 21.45
C ARG A 292 21.50 -5.79 20.74
N ALA A 293 22.81 -6.05 20.73
CA ALA A 293 23.36 -7.32 20.27
C ALA A 293 24.75 -7.59 20.86
N ASN A 294 25.00 -8.85 21.23
CA ASN A 294 26.31 -9.32 21.70
C ASN A 294 26.89 -8.53 22.90
N GLY A 295 26.04 -7.98 23.77
CA GLY A 295 26.45 -7.18 24.94
C GLY A 295 26.82 -5.73 24.61
N TYR A 296 26.25 -5.19 23.54
CA TYR A 296 26.37 -3.81 23.11
C TYR A 296 24.99 -3.25 22.79
N GLU A 297 24.84 -1.95 23.02
CA GLU A 297 23.74 -1.11 22.54
C GLU A 297 24.27 -0.30 21.36
N TYR A 298 23.50 -0.27 20.27
CA TYR A 298 23.84 0.42 19.03
C TYR A 298 22.78 1.47 18.77
N SER A 299 23.19 2.69 18.47
CA SER A 299 22.34 3.75 17.94
C SER A 299 22.79 4.09 16.52
N CYS A 300 21.86 4.23 15.58
CA CYS A 300 22.16 4.45 14.18
C CYS A 300 21.09 5.28 13.49
N ASP A 301 21.50 6.43 12.97
CA ASP A 301 20.64 7.31 12.20
C ASP A 301 20.84 7.07 10.71
N VAL A 302 19.77 6.80 9.97
CA VAL A 302 19.83 6.51 8.53
C VAL A 302 18.95 7.47 7.77
N HIS A 303 19.54 8.22 6.83
CA HIS A 303 18.80 9.13 5.97
C HIS A 303 17.73 8.38 5.17
N ALA A 304 16.45 8.70 5.41
CA ALA A 304 15.32 7.92 4.93
C ALA A 304 15.13 7.94 3.40
N LEU A 305 15.56 8.98 2.68
CA LEU A 305 15.56 8.97 1.20
C LEU A 305 16.72 8.18 0.57
N THR A 306 17.90 8.16 1.21
CA THR A 306 19.15 7.77 0.53
C THR A 306 19.79 6.51 1.07
N GLY A 307 19.45 6.08 2.29
CA GLY A 307 20.12 4.96 2.96
C GLY A 307 21.51 5.29 3.48
N LYS A 308 21.88 6.57 3.53
CA LYS A 308 23.15 7.00 4.08
C LYS A 308 23.08 6.99 5.62
N VAL A 309 24.01 6.32 6.28
CA VAL A 309 24.21 6.46 7.74
C VAL A 309 24.67 7.89 8.05
N LEU A 310 23.90 8.59 8.87
CA LEU A 310 24.12 9.96 9.31
C LEU A 310 24.90 10.00 10.62
N ASP A 311 24.50 9.17 11.59
CA ASP A 311 25.19 8.96 12.85
C ASP A 311 25.22 7.47 13.24
N TYR A 312 26.21 7.09 14.05
CA TYR A 312 26.36 5.72 14.53
C TYR A 312 27.20 5.67 15.80
N ASP A 313 26.65 5.08 16.85
CA ASP A 313 27.34 4.77 18.10
C ASP A 313 27.16 3.30 18.53
N ALA A 314 28.09 2.83 19.35
CA ALA A 314 28.09 1.47 19.90
C ALA A 314 28.67 1.50 21.32
N GLU A 315 27.79 1.42 22.31
CA GLU A 315 28.15 1.39 23.73
C GLU A 315 28.08 -0.03 24.28
N ARG A 316 28.89 -0.32 25.30
CA ARG A 316 28.87 -1.63 25.94
C ARG A 316 27.75 -1.66 26.97
N ASP A 317 26.92 -2.69 26.89
CA ASP A 317 25.84 -2.95 27.84
C ASP A 317 26.45 -3.46 29.16
N ASP A 318 26.33 -2.67 30.25
CA ASP A 318 27.01 -2.85 31.55
C ASP A 318 26.29 -3.81 32.52
#